data_AF-A0A3D5SSY0-F1
#
_entry.id   AF-A0A3D5SSY0-F1
#
_cell.length_a   1.000
_cell.length_b   1.000
_cell.length_c   1.000
_cell.angle_alpha   90.00
_cell.angle_beta   90.00
_cell.angle_gamma   90.00
#
_symmetry.space_group_name_H-M   'P 1'
#
loop_
_entity.id
_entity.type
_entity.pdbx_description
1 polymer ?
#
loop_
_entity_poly.entity_id
_entity_poly.type
_entity_poly.pdbx_seq_one_letter_code
_entity_poly.pdbx_strand_id
1 'polypeptide(L)'
;MAIGVVALLLPLWAGAIATGPYLPLNSGTTWTYARDGSGAYVTEVLEGSYVVNGVATKALFDGEDSSITYLTNDSSGIREHAAFVPSVAVNATTTWGMITLSPPFKDAEPAMDIGATVPSSGAANLEYGGSGTFPLSYTGNSTLVGFETITVPAGTFDTVKVTVWSTVYGYIGTEYLSGSGMTIYWLAEGIGLVKEVITHSDGTTTTYTLLDSNLFDTAPDAFAFTAQTGVAPGAPVTSDSITVAGINAPAPIGVVGGEYSIGGGAFTSAAGTISNGQTVRVRLTSAATPGTLARATLTIGGVSANFDVTTASAAGSAKRNDFSG
;
A
#
# COMPACT_ATOMS: atom_id res chain seq x y z
N MET A 1 8.81 2.42 -47.27
CA MET A 1 8.27 3.27 -46.19
C MET A 1 8.28 2.41 -44.93
N ALA A 2 9.39 2.47 -44.18
CA ALA A 2 9.61 1.61 -43.02
C ALA A 2 8.96 2.27 -41.80
N ILE A 3 7.86 1.69 -41.32
CA ILE A 3 7.26 2.09 -40.05
C ILE A 3 7.96 1.25 -38.99
N GLY A 4 8.88 1.90 -38.27
CA GLY A 4 9.60 1.31 -37.15
C GLY A 4 8.63 0.97 -36.03
N VAL A 5 8.64 -0.29 -35.64
CA VAL A 5 8.01 -0.77 -34.40
C VAL A 5 8.81 -0.18 -33.25
N VAL A 6 8.27 0.84 -32.59
CA VAL A 6 8.72 1.21 -31.25
C VAL A 6 8.18 0.13 -30.32
N ALA A 7 8.99 -0.92 -30.12
CA ALA A 7 8.78 -1.86 -29.03
C ALA A 7 8.95 -1.07 -27.73
N LEU A 8 7.82 -0.63 -27.17
CA LEU A 8 7.75 -0.18 -25.80
C LEU A 8 8.18 -1.39 -24.96
N LEU A 9 9.42 -1.36 -24.44
CA LEU A 9 9.90 -2.28 -23.43
C LEU A 9 9.03 -2.06 -22.18
N LEU A 10 7.86 -2.71 -22.15
CA LEU A 10 7.20 -3.01 -20.90
C LEU A 10 8.20 -3.87 -20.11
N PRO A 11 8.52 -3.54 -18.86
CA PRO A 11 9.29 -4.45 -18.03
C PRO A 11 8.52 -5.78 -18.01
N LEU A 12 9.13 -6.84 -18.56
CA LEU A 12 8.68 -8.20 -18.34
C LEU A 12 8.78 -8.43 -16.83
N TRP A 13 7.69 -8.25 -16.10
CA TRP A 13 7.52 -8.94 -14.83
C TRP A 13 7.33 -10.42 -15.17
N ALA A 14 8.45 -11.10 -15.30
CA ALA A 14 8.51 -12.53 -15.56
C ALA A 14 8.43 -13.26 -14.22
N GLY A 15 7.22 -13.38 -13.67
CA GLY A 15 6.95 -14.21 -12.51
C GLY A 15 5.57 -13.96 -11.91
N ALA A 16 4.93 -15.04 -11.44
CA ALA A 16 3.72 -14.95 -10.65
C ALA A 16 3.97 -14.14 -9.37
N ILE A 17 3.01 -13.29 -9.01
CA ILE A 17 3.05 -12.43 -7.82
C ILE A 17 2.56 -13.24 -6.62
N ALA A 18 3.35 -13.29 -5.55
CA ALA A 18 2.91 -13.86 -4.29
C ALA A 18 1.80 -12.99 -3.69
N THR A 19 0.65 -13.59 -3.37
CA THR A 19 -0.55 -12.84 -2.98
C THR A 19 -0.65 -12.62 -1.48
N GLY A 20 -0.01 -13.49 -0.68
CA GLY A 20 -0.05 -13.43 0.78
C GLY A 20 0.36 -12.07 1.39
N PRO A 21 1.48 -11.45 0.96
CA PRO A 21 1.89 -10.14 1.45
C PRO A 21 0.86 -9.00 1.24
N TYR A 22 -0.11 -9.16 0.35
CA TYR A 22 -1.12 -8.14 0.02
C TYR A 22 -2.37 -8.19 0.90
N LEU A 23 -2.47 -9.11 1.86
CA LEU A 23 -3.55 -9.10 2.85
C LEU A 23 -3.04 -9.58 4.22
N PRO A 24 -2.31 -8.74 4.97
CA PRO A 24 -1.79 -9.13 6.27
C PRO A 24 -2.93 -9.34 7.27
N LEU A 25 -3.17 -10.59 7.69
CA LEU A 25 -4.22 -10.96 8.65
C LEU A 25 -3.67 -11.22 10.06
N ASN A 26 -2.71 -10.40 10.50
CA ASN A 26 -2.19 -10.45 11.86
C ASN A 26 -3.22 -9.84 12.81
N SER A 27 -3.45 -10.44 13.98
CA SER A 27 -4.39 -9.89 14.95
C SER A 27 -3.95 -8.50 15.43
N GLY A 28 -4.91 -7.60 15.59
CA GLY A 28 -4.68 -6.19 15.93
C GLY A 28 -4.23 -5.31 14.76
N THR A 29 -4.09 -5.85 13.54
CA THR A 29 -3.89 -5.02 12.34
C THR A 29 -5.13 -4.16 12.11
N THR A 30 -4.93 -2.86 11.84
CA THR A 30 -5.99 -1.90 11.60
C THR A 30 -5.78 -1.08 10.33
N TRP A 31 -6.91 -0.73 9.70
CA TRP A 31 -6.97 0.26 8.62
C TRP A 31 -8.12 1.23 8.88
N THR A 32 -7.86 2.51 8.71
CA THR A 32 -8.87 3.56 8.78
C THR A 32 -9.26 3.98 7.37
N TYR A 33 -10.53 3.93 7.03
CA TYR A 33 -11.05 4.27 5.70
C TYR A 33 -12.03 5.44 5.72
N ALA A 34 -12.08 6.19 4.62
CA ALA A 34 -13.17 7.10 4.29
C ALA A 34 -14.03 6.51 3.17
N ARG A 35 -15.35 6.64 3.31
CA ARG A 35 -16.33 6.29 2.28
C ARG A 35 -16.68 7.51 1.45
N ASP A 36 -16.50 7.41 0.14
CA ASP A 36 -16.78 8.46 -0.85
C ASP A 36 -16.15 9.82 -0.45
N GLY A 37 -14.97 9.76 0.17
CA GLY A 37 -14.23 10.94 0.65
C GLY A 37 -14.74 11.56 1.96
N SER A 38 -15.65 10.89 2.67
CA SER A 38 -16.25 11.39 3.92
C SER A 38 -16.32 10.31 5.00
N GLY A 39 -16.41 10.74 6.25
CA GLY A 39 -16.39 9.84 7.40
C GLY A 39 -15.02 9.18 7.63
N ALA A 40 -14.89 8.54 8.79
CA ALA A 40 -13.76 7.68 9.11
C ALA A 40 -14.27 6.52 9.94
N TYR A 41 -13.95 5.30 9.54
CA TYR A 41 -14.22 4.10 10.30
C TYR A 41 -13.00 3.16 10.24
N VAL A 42 -12.90 2.28 11.23
CA VAL A 42 -11.76 1.38 11.37
C VAL A 42 -12.20 -0.02 11.00
N THR A 43 -11.41 -0.69 10.17
CA THR A 43 -11.45 -2.14 10.01
C THR A 43 -10.31 -2.73 10.84
N GLU A 44 -10.55 -3.89 11.43
CA GLU A 44 -9.62 -4.54 12.35
C GLU A 44 -9.60 -6.05 12.14
N VAL A 45 -8.41 -6.63 12.11
CA VAL A 45 -8.26 -8.08 12.26
C VAL A 45 -8.37 -8.43 13.74
N LEU A 46 -9.50 -9.02 14.13
CA LEU A 46 -9.77 -9.32 15.53
C LEU A 46 -8.76 -10.32 16.14
N GLU A 47 -8.67 -10.27 17.46
CA GLU A 47 -7.83 -11.17 18.24
C GLU A 47 -8.26 -12.64 18.12
N GLY A 48 -7.28 -13.53 18.05
CA GLY A 48 -7.49 -14.98 18.04
C GLY A 48 -7.78 -15.59 16.66
N SER A 49 -8.52 -16.69 16.68
CA SER A 49 -8.92 -17.45 15.48
C SER A 49 -10.31 -18.03 15.67
N TYR A 50 -11.06 -18.12 14.59
CA TYR A 50 -12.47 -18.48 14.56
C TYR A 50 -12.64 -19.70 13.66
N VAL A 51 -13.43 -20.69 14.08
CA VAL A 51 -13.57 -21.93 13.29
C VAL A 51 -14.79 -21.83 12.38
N VAL A 52 -14.58 -21.91 11.06
CA VAL A 52 -15.63 -22.03 10.05
C VAL A 52 -15.44 -23.32 9.28
N ASN A 53 -16.48 -24.17 9.22
CA ASN A 53 -16.42 -25.46 8.51
C ASN A 53 -15.20 -26.33 8.89
N GLY A 54 -14.75 -26.24 10.15
CA GLY A 54 -13.57 -26.96 10.67
C GLY A 54 -12.22 -26.31 10.34
N VAL A 55 -12.20 -25.17 9.66
CA VAL A 55 -10.99 -24.41 9.32
C VAL A 55 -10.82 -23.22 10.28
N ALA A 56 -9.61 -23.04 10.80
CA ALA A 56 -9.25 -21.88 11.61
C ALA A 56 -9.06 -20.64 10.71
N THR A 57 -9.87 -19.62 10.91
CA THR A 57 -9.91 -18.36 10.15
C THR A 57 -9.53 -17.16 11.03
N LYS A 58 -9.30 -16.03 10.38
CA LYS A 58 -9.21 -14.70 10.97
C LYS A 58 -10.52 -13.96 10.72
N ALA A 59 -10.93 -13.12 11.65
CA ALA A 59 -12.12 -12.28 11.53
C ALA A 59 -11.68 -10.85 11.23
N LEU A 60 -12.03 -10.36 10.04
CA LEU A 60 -11.87 -8.96 9.66
C LEU A 60 -13.18 -8.24 9.99
N PHE A 61 -13.17 -7.42 11.03
CA PHE A 61 -14.29 -6.58 11.43
C PHE A 61 -14.31 -5.30 10.61
N ASP A 62 -15.48 -4.91 10.13
CA ASP A 62 -15.73 -3.63 9.48
C ASP A 62 -16.48 -2.68 10.42
N GLY A 63 -15.85 -1.58 10.82
CA GLY A 63 -16.44 -0.59 11.72
C GLY A 63 -17.50 0.31 11.08
N GLU A 64 -17.69 0.30 9.76
CA GLU A 64 -18.75 1.08 9.10
C GLU A 64 -20.12 0.51 9.44
N ASP A 65 -20.29 -0.81 9.26
CA ASP A 65 -21.57 -1.50 9.39
C ASP A 65 -21.55 -2.60 10.47
N SER A 66 -20.43 -2.78 11.16
CA SER A 66 -20.19 -3.82 12.16
C SER A 66 -20.27 -5.25 11.61
N SER A 67 -20.05 -5.43 10.30
CA SER A 67 -19.92 -6.74 9.67
C SER A 67 -18.58 -7.40 9.99
N ILE A 68 -18.51 -8.71 9.76
CA ILE A 68 -17.29 -9.50 9.95
C ILE A 68 -17.12 -10.45 8.78
N THR A 69 -15.96 -10.42 8.13
CA THR A 69 -15.57 -11.38 7.10
C THR A 69 -14.54 -12.37 7.68
N TYR A 70 -14.77 -13.66 7.48
CA TYR A 70 -13.93 -14.73 7.98
C TYR A 70 -13.02 -15.24 6.87
N LEU A 71 -11.72 -14.97 7.01
CA LEU A 71 -10.72 -15.15 5.96
C LEU A 71 -9.61 -16.11 6.38
N THR A 72 -9.00 -16.79 5.43
CA THR A 72 -7.64 -17.32 5.58
C THR A 72 -6.71 -16.67 4.56
N ASN A 73 -5.45 -16.53 4.96
CA ASN A 73 -4.34 -16.19 4.08
C ASN A 73 -3.18 -17.10 4.46
N ASP A 74 -3.08 -18.22 3.75
CA ASP A 74 -2.17 -19.32 4.08
C ASP A 74 -1.56 -19.93 2.81
N SER A 75 -0.94 -21.11 2.90
CA SER A 75 -0.34 -21.81 1.75
C SER A 75 -1.33 -22.14 0.62
N SER A 76 -2.63 -22.05 0.89
CA SER A 76 -3.71 -22.22 -0.07
C SER A 76 -4.10 -20.92 -0.76
N GLY A 77 -3.54 -19.78 -0.38
CA GLY A 77 -3.88 -18.45 -0.88
C GLY A 77 -4.87 -17.74 0.03
N ILE A 78 -5.56 -16.74 -0.52
CA ILE A 78 -6.56 -15.95 0.21
C ILE A 78 -7.94 -16.56 -0.03
N ARG A 79 -8.67 -16.81 1.06
CA ARG A 79 -9.97 -17.48 1.03
C ARG A 79 -10.97 -16.79 1.94
N GLU A 80 -12.15 -16.51 1.43
CA GLU A 80 -13.32 -16.11 2.23
C GLU A 80 -14.16 -17.34 2.55
N HIS A 81 -14.34 -17.61 3.84
CA HIS A 81 -15.07 -18.77 4.35
C HIS A 81 -16.50 -18.40 4.74
N ALA A 82 -16.70 -17.17 5.21
CA ALA A 82 -17.98 -16.74 5.75
C ALA A 82 -18.06 -15.22 5.90
N ALA A 83 -19.27 -14.69 5.95
CA ALA A 83 -19.52 -13.29 6.32
C ALA A 83 -20.70 -13.19 7.29
N PHE A 84 -20.53 -12.39 8.33
CA PHE A 84 -21.56 -11.98 9.27
C PHE A 84 -21.94 -10.53 8.97
N VAL A 85 -23.24 -10.27 8.98
CA VAL A 85 -23.81 -8.93 8.83
C VAL A 85 -24.83 -8.70 9.96
N PRO A 86 -24.67 -7.66 10.79
CA PRO A 86 -25.51 -7.47 11.96
C PRO A 86 -26.91 -6.94 11.61
N SER A 87 -27.10 -6.41 10.41
CA SER A 87 -28.34 -5.76 9.98
C SER A 87 -28.69 -6.09 8.53
N VAL A 88 -29.59 -7.04 8.35
CA VAL A 88 -30.22 -7.46 7.10
C VAL A 88 -31.73 -7.25 7.21
N ALA A 89 -32.34 -6.69 6.17
CA ALA A 89 -33.79 -6.51 6.10
C ALA A 89 -34.45 -7.79 5.58
N VAL A 90 -35.37 -8.35 6.37
CA VAL A 90 -36.18 -9.53 6.02
C VAL A 90 -37.64 -9.22 6.34
N ASN A 91 -38.51 -9.20 5.33
CA ASN A 91 -39.97 -8.99 5.48
C ASN A 91 -40.34 -7.84 6.44
N ALA A 92 -39.78 -6.65 6.18
CA ALA A 92 -39.96 -5.42 6.99
C ALA A 92 -39.41 -5.46 8.43
N THR A 93 -38.66 -6.50 8.80
CA THR A 93 -37.92 -6.60 10.08
C THR A 93 -36.42 -6.57 9.81
N THR A 94 -35.65 -5.96 10.71
CA THR A 94 -34.18 -6.01 10.66
C THR A 94 -33.68 -7.12 11.59
N THR A 95 -32.80 -7.97 11.09
CA THR A 95 -32.16 -9.04 11.86
C THR A 95 -30.73 -9.26 11.41
N TRP A 96 -29.95 -10.08 12.09
CA TRP A 96 -28.60 -10.42 11.67
C TRP A 96 -28.63 -11.55 10.63
N GLY A 97 -27.60 -11.61 9.79
CA GLY A 97 -27.36 -12.68 8.82
C GLY A 97 -25.95 -13.23 8.90
N MET A 98 -25.80 -14.52 8.59
CA MET A 98 -24.52 -15.21 8.49
C MET A 98 -24.55 -16.08 7.24
N ILE A 99 -23.57 -15.91 6.35
CA ILE A 99 -23.38 -16.80 5.20
C ILE A 99 -22.07 -17.57 5.36
N THR A 100 -22.11 -18.89 5.16
CA THR A 100 -20.91 -19.76 5.16
C THR A 100 -20.76 -20.45 3.82
N LEU A 101 -19.54 -20.53 3.31
CA LEU A 101 -19.23 -21.01 1.96
C LEU A 101 -18.53 -22.38 2.01
N SER A 102 -18.93 -23.29 1.13
CA SER A 102 -18.28 -24.60 0.96
C SER A 102 -18.19 -24.99 -0.53
N PRO A 103 -16.97 -25.08 -1.11
CA PRO A 103 -15.68 -24.65 -0.55
C PRO A 103 -15.66 -23.15 -0.22
N PRO A 104 -14.62 -22.60 0.43
CA PRO A 104 -14.51 -21.15 0.57
C PRO A 104 -14.35 -20.47 -0.80
N PHE A 105 -14.76 -19.20 -0.90
CA PHE A 105 -14.49 -18.37 -2.06
C PHE A 105 -12.98 -18.11 -2.17
N LYS A 106 -12.46 -18.12 -3.40
CA LYS A 106 -11.05 -17.90 -3.69
C LYS A 106 -10.81 -16.46 -4.12
N ASP A 107 -10.35 -15.62 -3.20
CA ASP A 107 -9.95 -14.26 -3.54
C ASP A 107 -8.65 -14.23 -4.34
N ALA A 108 -7.71 -15.12 -4.02
CA ALA A 108 -6.45 -15.23 -4.74
C ALA A 108 -5.80 -16.61 -4.53
N GLU A 109 -5.15 -17.16 -5.57
CA GLU A 109 -4.24 -18.30 -5.39
C GLU A 109 -2.92 -17.84 -4.74
N PRO A 110 -2.09 -18.72 -4.13
CA PRO A 110 -0.86 -18.33 -3.42
C PRO A 110 0.09 -17.48 -4.25
N ALA A 111 0.14 -17.75 -5.55
CA ALA A 111 0.80 -16.91 -6.53
C ALA A 111 -0.07 -16.81 -7.79
N MET A 112 -0.10 -15.63 -8.41
CA MET A 112 -0.91 -15.36 -9.60
C MET A 112 -0.13 -14.58 -10.64
N ASP A 113 -0.25 -14.98 -11.90
CA ASP A 113 0.22 -14.19 -13.03
C ASP A 113 -0.74 -13.02 -13.29
N ILE A 114 -0.22 -11.92 -13.84
CA ILE A 114 -1.05 -10.80 -14.31
C ILE A 114 -1.98 -11.29 -15.42
N GLY A 115 -3.27 -10.98 -15.28
CA GLY A 115 -4.35 -11.42 -16.14
C GLY A 115 -4.96 -12.77 -15.74
N ALA A 116 -4.43 -13.47 -14.73
CA ALA A 116 -4.99 -14.73 -14.28
C ALA A 116 -6.32 -14.52 -13.56
N THR A 117 -7.29 -15.40 -13.86
CA THR A 117 -8.61 -15.45 -13.24
C THR A 117 -8.78 -16.75 -12.46
N VAL A 118 -9.26 -16.66 -11.23
CA VAL A 118 -9.52 -17.79 -10.34
C VAL A 118 -11.02 -17.91 -10.14
N PRO A 119 -11.67 -18.98 -10.63
CA PRO A 119 -13.09 -19.18 -10.43
C PRO A 119 -13.39 -19.76 -9.05
N SER A 120 -14.55 -19.40 -8.52
CA SER A 120 -15.10 -19.85 -7.24
C SER A 120 -16.54 -20.31 -7.47
N SER A 121 -16.93 -21.48 -6.97
CA SER A 121 -18.32 -21.92 -6.99
C SER A 121 -18.55 -23.00 -5.94
N GLY A 122 -19.77 -23.07 -5.40
CA GLY A 122 -20.08 -24.03 -4.36
C GLY A 122 -21.43 -23.80 -3.69
N ALA A 123 -21.60 -24.45 -2.55
CA ALA A 123 -22.74 -24.26 -1.67
C ALA A 123 -22.51 -23.04 -0.77
N ALA A 124 -23.58 -22.30 -0.53
CA ALA A 124 -23.62 -21.24 0.47
C ALA A 124 -24.75 -21.56 1.45
N ASN A 125 -24.50 -21.47 2.75
CA ASN A 125 -25.52 -21.66 3.77
C ASN A 125 -25.80 -20.33 4.44
N LEU A 126 -27.00 -19.80 4.23
CA LEU A 126 -27.47 -18.58 4.87
C LEU A 126 -28.24 -18.91 6.15
N GLU A 127 -27.89 -18.26 7.24
CA GLU A 127 -28.67 -18.22 8.47
C GLU A 127 -29.05 -16.77 8.77
N TYR A 128 -30.28 -16.52 9.22
CA TYR A 128 -30.70 -15.18 9.65
C TYR A 128 -31.65 -15.25 10.84
N GLY A 129 -31.42 -14.39 11.84
CA GLY A 129 -32.32 -14.23 12.99
C GLY A 129 -32.72 -15.51 13.74
N GLY A 130 -31.92 -16.58 13.67
CA GLY A 130 -32.26 -17.89 14.24
C GLY A 130 -33.38 -18.66 13.49
N SER A 131 -33.68 -18.28 12.25
CA SER A 131 -34.73 -18.88 11.40
C SER A 131 -34.34 -20.23 10.78
N GLY A 132 -33.19 -20.78 11.18
CA GLY A 132 -32.59 -21.97 10.58
C GLY A 132 -31.65 -21.64 9.42
N THR A 133 -31.12 -22.70 8.82
CA THR A 133 -30.13 -22.62 7.72
C THR A 133 -30.79 -22.89 6.38
N PHE A 134 -30.54 -22.01 5.42
CA PHE A 134 -31.08 -22.06 4.07
C PHE A 134 -29.96 -22.37 3.07
N PRO A 135 -30.05 -23.49 2.34
CA PRO A 135 -29.07 -23.86 1.34
C PRO A 135 -29.25 -23.01 0.08
N LEU A 136 -28.19 -22.31 -0.28
CA LEU A 136 -28.03 -21.51 -1.49
C LEU A 136 -26.82 -22.04 -2.27
N SER A 137 -26.55 -21.41 -3.41
CA SER A 137 -25.36 -21.61 -4.21
C SER A 137 -24.63 -20.28 -4.38
N TYR A 138 -23.34 -20.34 -4.61
CA TYR A 138 -22.57 -19.18 -5.01
C TYR A 138 -21.70 -19.49 -6.23
N THR A 139 -21.42 -18.48 -7.03
CA THR A 139 -20.38 -18.53 -8.06
C THR A 139 -19.71 -17.16 -8.16
N GLY A 140 -18.47 -17.13 -8.61
CA GLY A 140 -17.73 -15.90 -8.80
C GLY A 140 -16.35 -16.13 -9.36
N ASN A 141 -15.58 -15.06 -9.48
CA ASN A 141 -14.19 -15.12 -9.85
C ASN A 141 -13.42 -13.91 -9.35
N SER A 142 -12.12 -14.09 -9.20
CA SER A 142 -11.16 -13.04 -8.89
C SER A 142 -10.10 -12.98 -9.98
N THR A 143 -9.80 -11.79 -10.47
CA THR A 143 -8.80 -11.58 -11.54
C THR A 143 -7.74 -10.59 -11.09
N LEU A 144 -6.48 -11.01 -11.14
CA LEU A 144 -5.35 -10.11 -10.92
C LEU A 144 -5.10 -9.31 -12.21
N VAL A 145 -5.49 -8.05 -12.22
CA VAL A 145 -5.49 -7.22 -13.44
C VAL A 145 -4.09 -6.72 -13.78
N GLY A 146 -3.29 -6.36 -12.77
CA GLY A 146 -1.96 -5.77 -12.95
C GLY A 146 -1.67 -4.78 -11.84
N PHE A 147 -0.64 -3.95 -12.03
CA PHE A 147 -0.27 -2.95 -11.04
C PHE A 147 -0.74 -1.55 -11.43
N GLU A 148 -1.03 -0.75 -10.42
CA GLU A 148 -1.47 0.65 -10.55
C GLU A 148 -0.91 1.45 -9.37
N THR A 149 -0.33 2.62 -9.64
CA THR A 149 0.08 3.54 -8.59
C THR A 149 -1.14 4.37 -8.15
N ILE A 150 -1.50 4.28 -6.88
CA ILE A 150 -2.71 4.90 -6.32
C ILE A 150 -2.33 5.94 -5.28
N THR A 151 -2.90 7.13 -5.40
CA THR A 151 -2.81 8.20 -4.40
C THR A 151 -4.13 8.31 -3.64
N VAL A 152 -4.06 8.20 -2.31
CA VAL A 152 -5.13 8.36 -1.32
C VAL A 152 -4.67 9.32 -0.22
N PRO A 153 -5.53 9.74 0.73
CA PRO A 153 -5.09 10.60 1.83
C PRO A 153 -3.92 10.04 2.64
N ALA A 154 -3.84 8.72 2.81
CA ALA A 154 -2.71 8.07 3.48
C ALA A 154 -1.38 8.16 2.72
N GLY A 155 -1.38 8.50 1.43
CA GLY A 155 -0.17 8.59 0.62
C GLY A 155 -0.31 8.03 -0.79
N THR A 156 0.84 7.82 -1.45
CA THR A 156 0.91 7.20 -2.78
C THR A 156 1.58 5.84 -2.69
N PHE A 157 0.90 4.82 -3.20
CA PHE A 157 1.29 3.41 -3.09
C PHE A 157 1.31 2.75 -4.47
N ASP A 158 2.31 1.90 -4.72
CA ASP A 158 2.27 0.95 -5.83
C ASP A 158 1.43 -0.25 -5.41
N THR A 159 0.34 -0.49 -6.12
CA THR A 159 -0.68 -1.48 -5.73
C THR A 159 -0.86 -2.53 -6.81
N VAL A 160 -1.31 -3.72 -6.42
CA VAL A 160 -1.95 -4.67 -7.33
C VAL A 160 -3.44 -4.39 -7.40
N LYS A 161 -3.98 -4.41 -8.61
CA LYS A 161 -5.41 -4.26 -8.88
C LYS A 161 -6.04 -5.63 -9.06
N VAL A 162 -7.07 -5.92 -8.28
CA VAL A 162 -7.84 -7.17 -8.35
C VAL A 162 -9.31 -6.83 -8.58
N THR A 163 -9.93 -7.50 -9.54
CA THR A 163 -11.40 -7.42 -9.73
C THR A 163 -12.03 -8.69 -9.21
N VAL A 164 -13.04 -8.57 -8.37
CA VAL A 164 -13.81 -9.68 -7.82
C VAL A 164 -15.25 -9.53 -8.24
N TRP A 165 -15.82 -10.59 -8.80
CA TRP A 165 -17.25 -10.71 -9.04
C TRP A 165 -17.78 -11.93 -8.31
N SER A 166 -18.92 -11.77 -7.65
CA SER A 166 -19.60 -12.88 -6.98
C SER A 166 -21.10 -12.76 -7.13
N THR A 167 -21.77 -13.90 -7.04
CA THR A 167 -23.21 -13.98 -6.90
C THR A 167 -23.57 -15.11 -5.94
N VAL A 168 -24.56 -14.86 -5.10
CA VAL A 168 -25.20 -15.85 -4.23
C VAL A 168 -26.65 -15.95 -4.65
N TYR A 169 -27.15 -17.17 -4.85
CA TYR A 169 -28.48 -17.41 -5.39
C TYR A 169 -29.09 -18.72 -4.90
N GLY A 170 -30.41 -18.80 -4.87
CA GLY A 170 -31.12 -20.02 -4.48
C GLY A 170 -32.53 -19.72 -3.99
N TYR A 171 -33.17 -20.71 -3.35
CA TYR A 171 -34.53 -20.58 -2.85
C TYR A 171 -34.58 -20.59 -1.33
N ILE A 172 -35.38 -19.69 -0.76
CA ILE A 172 -35.83 -19.74 0.63
C ILE A 172 -37.33 -20.00 0.61
N GLY A 173 -37.72 -21.23 0.97
CA GLY A 173 -39.08 -21.69 0.73
C GLY A 173 -39.42 -21.65 -0.76
N THR A 174 -40.36 -20.77 -1.14
CA THR A 174 -40.77 -20.56 -2.54
C THR A 174 -40.17 -19.30 -3.16
N GLU A 175 -39.46 -18.48 -2.40
CA GLU A 175 -38.89 -17.22 -2.89
C GLU A 175 -37.50 -17.45 -3.44
N TYR A 176 -37.26 -16.94 -4.65
CA TYR A 176 -35.92 -16.96 -5.25
C TYR A 176 -35.14 -15.73 -4.82
N LEU A 177 -33.96 -15.96 -4.26
CA LEU A 177 -33.00 -14.92 -3.92
C LEU A 177 -31.83 -14.99 -4.89
N SER A 178 -31.36 -13.81 -5.29
CA SER A 178 -30.11 -13.65 -6.03
C SER A 178 -29.53 -12.28 -5.70
N GLY A 179 -28.26 -12.24 -5.32
CA GLY A 179 -27.51 -11.02 -5.10
C GLY A 179 -26.14 -11.16 -5.74
N SER A 180 -25.76 -10.19 -6.57
CA SER A 180 -24.46 -10.15 -7.24
C SER A 180 -23.74 -8.85 -6.96
N GLY A 181 -22.43 -8.91 -6.79
CA GLY A 181 -21.57 -7.75 -6.60
C GLY A 181 -20.36 -7.79 -7.51
N MET A 182 -19.85 -6.61 -7.86
CA MET A 182 -18.53 -6.45 -8.46
C MET A 182 -17.74 -5.45 -7.64
N THR A 183 -16.55 -5.87 -7.22
CA THR A 183 -15.64 -5.07 -6.40
C THR A 183 -14.28 -5.01 -7.06
N ILE A 184 -13.62 -3.86 -6.96
CA ILE A 184 -12.23 -3.68 -7.38
C ILE A 184 -11.42 -3.29 -6.16
N TYR A 185 -10.36 -4.05 -5.90
CA TYR A 185 -9.40 -3.80 -4.84
C TYR A 185 -8.09 -3.30 -5.42
N TRP A 186 -7.47 -2.33 -4.76
CA TRP A 186 -6.08 -1.94 -4.95
C TRP A 186 -5.34 -2.22 -3.65
N LEU A 187 -4.44 -3.20 -3.66
CA LEU A 187 -3.73 -3.65 -2.47
C LEU A 187 -2.24 -3.31 -2.59
N ALA A 188 -1.66 -2.73 -1.54
CA ALA A 188 -0.22 -2.52 -1.43
C ALA A 188 0.42 -3.66 -0.62
N GLU A 189 1.62 -4.06 -1.02
CA GLU A 189 2.37 -5.11 -0.32
C GLU A 189 2.68 -4.69 1.12
N GLY A 190 2.46 -5.59 2.09
CA GLY A 190 2.70 -5.35 3.51
C GLY A 190 1.71 -4.42 4.20
N ILE A 191 0.88 -3.71 3.43
CA ILE A 191 -0.19 -2.83 3.94
C ILE A 191 -1.55 -3.47 3.76
N GLY A 192 -1.86 -4.03 2.60
CA GLY A 192 -3.21 -4.50 2.28
C GLY A 192 -4.03 -3.50 1.50
N LEU A 193 -5.33 -3.44 1.75
CA LEU A 193 -6.29 -2.68 0.95
C LEU A 193 -6.04 -1.15 1.07
N VAL A 194 -5.66 -0.52 -0.04
CA VAL A 194 -5.44 0.93 -0.17
C VAL A 194 -6.69 1.64 -0.68
N LYS A 195 -7.40 0.99 -1.61
CA LYS A 195 -8.63 1.49 -2.20
C LYS A 195 -9.55 0.35 -2.59
N GLU A 196 -10.84 0.53 -2.38
CA GLU A 196 -11.90 -0.35 -2.86
C GLU A 196 -12.93 0.44 -3.66
N VAL A 197 -13.46 -0.16 -4.71
CA VAL A 197 -14.60 0.37 -5.46
C VAL A 197 -15.62 -0.75 -5.66
N ILE A 198 -16.80 -0.59 -5.07
CA ILE A 198 -17.94 -1.48 -5.26
C ILE A 198 -18.85 -0.86 -6.32
N THR A 199 -19.24 -1.66 -7.32
CA THR A 199 -20.28 -1.28 -8.28
C THR A 199 -21.59 -1.97 -7.91
N HIS A 200 -22.60 -1.19 -7.58
CA HIS A 200 -23.92 -1.67 -7.21
C HIS A 200 -24.74 -2.03 -8.45
N SER A 201 -25.83 -2.79 -8.25
CA SER A 201 -26.70 -3.24 -9.35
C SER A 201 -27.39 -2.10 -10.12
N ASP A 202 -27.52 -0.92 -9.50
CA ASP A 202 -28.06 0.28 -10.12
C ASP A 202 -27.01 1.08 -10.92
N GLY A 203 -25.77 0.60 -10.98
CA GLY A 203 -24.64 1.24 -11.66
C GLY A 203 -23.96 2.35 -10.85
N THR A 204 -24.43 2.65 -9.64
CA THR A 204 -23.71 3.54 -8.73
C THR A 204 -22.46 2.85 -8.18
N THR A 205 -21.51 3.65 -7.72
CA THR A 205 -20.28 3.14 -7.09
C THR A 205 -20.13 3.69 -5.69
N THR A 206 -19.64 2.85 -4.78
CA THR A 206 -19.12 3.28 -3.49
C THR A 206 -17.61 3.08 -3.49
N THR A 207 -16.87 4.11 -3.07
CA THR A 207 -15.41 4.09 -3.02
C THR A 207 -14.92 4.20 -1.58
N TYR A 208 -14.01 3.31 -1.19
CA TYR A 208 -13.30 3.39 0.08
C TYR A 208 -11.83 3.72 -0.16
N THR A 209 -11.27 4.63 0.63
CA THR A 209 -9.87 5.07 0.49
C THR A 209 -9.18 5.08 1.84
N LEU A 210 -7.95 4.56 1.86
CA LEU A 210 -7.14 4.47 3.07
C LEU A 210 -6.75 5.86 3.58
N LEU A 211 -7.02 6.08 4.87
CA LEU A 211 -6.63 7.26 5.62
C LEU A 211 -5.40 6.99 6.48
N ASP A 212 -5.35 5.83 7.14
CA ASP A 212 -4.26 5.45 8.05
C ASP A 212 -4.21 3.94 8.30
N SER A 213 -3.06 3.41 8.75
CA SER A 213 -2.90 2.02 9.20
C SER A 213 -1.76 1.88 10.20
N ASN A 214 -1.92 0.95 11.16
CA ASN A 214 -0.83 0.61 12.08
C ASN A 214 0.30 -0.23 11.45
N LEU A 215 0.19 -0.54 10.16
CA LEU A 215 1.23 -1.23 9.38
C LEU A 215 2.22 -0.28 8.71
N PHE A 216 2.01 1.03 8.80
CA PHE A 216 2.91 2.02 8.21
C PHE A 216 4.26 2.03 8.92
N ASP A 217 5.29 1.65 8.17
CA ASP A 217 6.68 1.95 8.46
C ASP A 217 7.12 3.14 7.61
N THR A 218 7.44 4.23 8.30
CA THR A 218 7.94 5.46 7.68
C THR A 218 9.39 5.75 8.06
N ALA A 219 10.04 4.92 8.87
CA ALA A 219 11.41 5.11 9.32
C ALA A 219 12.37 4.30 8.42
N PRO A 220 13.15 4.94 7.53
CA PRO A 220 13.99 4.20 6.60
C PRO A 220 15.20 3.55 7.29
N ASP A 221 15.84 2.64 6.57
CA ASP A 221 17.18 2.19 6.92
C ASP A 221 18.14 3.39 7.03
N ALA A 222 19.14 3.27 7.90
CA ALA A 222 20.15 4.30 8.07
C ALA A 222 20.88 4.59 6.74
N PHE A 223 21.03 5.87 6.42
CA PHE A 223 21.72 6.34 5.21
C PHE A 223 22.79 7.38 5.56
N ALA A 224 23.71 7.62 4.63
CA ALA A 224 24.78 8.59 4.80
C ALA A 224 25.14 9.26 3.47
N PHE A 225 25.67 10.47 3.54
CA PHE A 225 26.27 11.17 2.40
C PHE A 225 27.78 11.21 2.54
N THR A 226 28.48 11.15 1.42
CA THR A 226 29.93 11.28 1.41
C THR A 226 30.32 12.74 1.66
N ALA A 227 31.13 13.00 2.70
CA ALA A 227 31.64 14.34 2.97
C ALA A 227 32.55 14.84 1.84
N GLN A 228 32.48 16.13 1.53
CA GLN A 228 33.30 16.75 0.49
C GLN A 228 34.25 17.78 1.10
N THR A 229 35.50 17.79 0.64
CA THR A 229 36.55 18.69 1.15
C THR A 229 37.27 19.37 0.02
N GLY A 230 37.87 20.54 0.27
CA GLY A 230 38.63 21.25 -0.75
C GLY A 230 37.75 22.01 -1.74
N VAL A 231 36.50 22.30 -1.37
CA VAL A 231 35.53 23.00 -2.22
C VAL A 231 35.85 24.50 -2.27
N ALA A 232 35.67 25.12 -3.44
CA ALA A 232 35.82 26.57 -3.58
C ALA A 232 34.83 27.35 -2.64
N PRO A 233 35.27 28.43 -1.97
CA PRO A 233 34.40 29.21 -1.09
C PRO A 233 33.13 29.73 -1.76
N GLY A 234 31.99 29.62 -1.07
CA GLY A 234 30.70 30.13 -1.56
C GLY A 234 30.14 29.38 -2.77
N ALA A 235 30.71 28.24 -3.15
CA ALA A 235 30.22 27.43 -4.25
C ALA A 235 29.04 26.54 -3.82
N PRO A 236 28.01 26.36 -4.67
CA PRO A 236 26.98 25.35 -4.45
C PRO A 236 27.58 23.95 -4.65
N VAL A 237 27.24 23.03 -3.75
CA VAL A 237 27.75 21.65 -3.72
C VAL A 237 26.59 20.69 -3.59
N THR A 238 26.58 19.64 -4.41
CA THR A 238 25.58 18.57 -4.36
C THR A 238 26.24 17.27 -3.90
N SER A 239 25.54 16.52 -3.05
CA SER A 239 25.97 15.22 -2.55
C SER A 239 25.92 14.13 -3.63
N ASP A 240 26.45 12.97 -3.27
CA ASP A 240 26.05 11.69 -3.87
C ASP A 240 24.55 11.41 -3.68
N SER A 241 24.03 10.47 -4.47
CA SER A 241 22.62 10.07 -4.43
C SER A 241 22.46 8.86 -3.52
N ILE A 242 21.49 8.91 -2.61
CA ILE A 242 21.07 7.75 -1.84
C ILE A 242 19.73 7.26 -2.35
N THR A 243 19.47 5.95 -2.21
CA THR A 243 18.16 5.34 -2.47
C THR A 243 17.51 5.06 -1.12
N VAL A 244 16.28 5.51 -0.92
CA VAL A 244 15.52 5.22 0.30
C VAL A 244 15.13 3.74 0.31
N ALA A 245 15.36 3.08 1.45
CA ALA A 245 15.06 1.68 1.67
C ALA A 245 14.43 1.49 3.07
N GLY A 246 13.74 0.37 3.28
CA GLY A 246 13.24 -0.05 4.60
C GLY A 246 11.84 0.44 4.95
N ILE A 247 11.23 1.35 4.18
CA ILE A 247 9.87 1.84 4.43
C ILE A 247 8.83 1.14 3.55
N ASN A 248 7.59 1.02 4.04
CA ASN A 248 6.45 0.51 3.26
C ASN A 248 5.32 1.54 3.09
N ALA A 249 5.47 2.74 3.69
CA ALA A 249 4.57 3.86 3.54
C ALA A 249 5.36 5.15 3.24
N PRO A 250 4.74 6.18 2.62
CA PRO A 250 5.41 7.44 2.35
C PRO A 250 5.91 8.11 3.62
N ALA A 251 7.21 8.42 3.66
CA ALA A 251 7.86 9.02 4.80
C ALA A 251 7.95 10.55 4.65
N PRO A 252 7.70 11.34 5.71
CA PRO A 252 7.96 12.77 5.68
C PRO A 252 9.46 13.03 5.52
N ILE A 253 9.81 13.96 4.64
CA ILE A 253 11.19 14.38 4.37
C ILE A 253 11.35 15.89 4.56
N GLY A 254 12.48 16.29 5.14
CA GLY A 254 12.84 17.70 5.32
C GLY A 254 14.35 17.89 5.46
N VAL A 255 14.82 19.11 5.26
CA VAL A 255 16.24 19.47 5.32
C VAL A 255 16.45 20.77 6.10
N VAL A 256 17.55 20.86 6.84
CA VAL A 256 18.03 22.09 7.48
C VAL A 256 19.43 22.41 6.98
N GLY A 257 19.70 23.68 6.67
CA GLY A 257 21.03 24.12 6.20
C GLY A 257 21.31 23.88 4.71
N GLY A 258 20.30 23.51 3.93
CA GLY A 258 20.42 23.25 2.49
C GLY A 258 19.06 23.02 1.83
N GLU A 259 19.10 22.33 0.69
CA GLU A 259 17.94 21.90 -0.10
C GLU A 259 18.10 20.42 -0.47
N TYR A 260 17.01 19.73 -0.76
CA TYR A 260 17.03 18.36 -1.28
C TYR A 260 16.31 18.25 -2.63
N SER A 261 16.63 17.21 -3.40
CA SER A 261 15.99 16.85 -4.67
C SER A 261 15.64 15.37 -4.65
N ILE A 262 14.37 15.03 -4.91
CA ILE A 262 13.86 13.65 -5.01
C ILE A 262 13.81 13.25 -6.48
N GLY A 263 14.35 12.09 -6.82
CA GLY A 263 14.27 11.51 -8.17
C GLY A 263 14.89 12.39 -9.27
N GLY A 264 15.77 13.33 -8.92
CA GLY A 264 16.33 14.31 -9.86
C GLY A 264 15.42 15.51 -10.19
N GLY A 265 14.35 15.72 -9.42
CA GLY A 265 13.49 16.91 -9.52
C GLY A 265 14.18 18.21 -9.07
N ALA A 266 13.42 19.30 -9.00
CA ALA A 266 13.92 20.58 -8.49
C ALA A 266 14.38 20.48 -7.03
N PHE A 267 15.42 21.23 -6.66
CA PHE A 267 15.85 21.35 -5.27
C PHE A 267 14.86 22.23 -4.49
N THR A 268 14.55 21.80 -3.26
CA THR A 268 13.62 22.50 -2.37
C THR A 268 14.04 22.32 -0.90
N SER A 269 13.63 23.26 -0.06
CA SER A 269 13.72 23.15 1.41
C SER A 269 12.35 23.00 2.08
N ALA A 270 11.26 23.05 1.31
CA ALA A 270 9.92 22.80 1.82
C ALA A 270 9.79 21.34 2.30
N ALA A 271 8.95 21.11 3.30
CA ALA A 271 8.60 19.75 3.71
C ALA A 271 7.93 18.99 2.56
N GLY A 272 8.17 17.69 2.48
CA GLY A 272 7.55 16.82 1.48
C GLY A 272 7.43 15.38 1.95
N THR A 273 7.16 14.49 1.01
CA THR A 273 7.15 13.04 1.23
C THR A 273 8.08 12.33 0.26
N ILE A 274 8.63 11.20 0.69
CA ILE A 274 9.47 10.32 -0.12
C ILE A 274 9.02 8.88 0.07
N SER A 275 8.99 8.12 -1.02
CA SER A 275 8.59 6.70 -1.04
C SER A 275 9.81 5.78 -1.14
N ASN A 276 9.62 4.53 -0.74
CA ASN A 276 10.64 3.49 -0.87
C ASN A 276 11.16 3.40 -2.30
N GLY A 277 12.47 3.19 -2.47
CA GLY A 277 13.12 3.10 -3.78
C GLY A 277 13.36 4.44 -4.49
N GLN A 278 12.77 5.55 -4.02
CA GLN A 278 13.10 6.86 -4.57
C GLN A 278 14.52 7.28 -4.18
N THR A 279 15.17 8.01 -5.08
CA THR A 279 16.50 8.56 -4.82
C THR A 279 16.40 9.98 -4.29
N VAL A 280 17.37 10.39 -3.46
CA VAL A 280 17.48 11.77 -2.98
C VAL A 280 18.93 12.24 -2.98
N ARG A 281 19.11 13.53 -3.27
CA ARG A 281 20.36 14.28 -3.16
C ARG A 281 20.16 15.53 -2.31
N VAL A 282 21.22 15.97 -1.65
CA VAL A 282 21.24 17.20 -0.86
C VAL A 282 22.17 18.21 -1.53
N ARG A 283 21.80 19.49 -1.47
CA ARG A 283 22.61 20.62 -1.94
C ARG A 283 22.74 21.67 -0.84
N LEU A 284 23.95 22.19 -0.69
CA LEU A 284 24.23 23.33 0.19
C LEU A 284 25.28 24.24 -0.44
N THR A 285 25.41 25.47 0.08
CA THR A 285 26.48 26.39 -0.30
C THR A 285 27.64 26.27 0.69
N SER A 286 28.84 25.98 0.19
CA SER A 286 30.06 25.91 1.01
C SER A 286 30.35 27.22 1.74
N ALA A 287 31.02 27.16 2.89
CA ALA A 287 31.33 28.35 3.67
C ALA A 287 32.24 29.31 2.87
N ALA A 288 32.00 30.62 3.00
CA ALA A 288 32.83 31.65 2.37
C ALA A 288 34.23 31.73 3.00
N THR A 289 34.38 31.27 4.24
CA THR A 289 35.65 31.25 4.97
C THR A 289 36.45 29.99 4.61
N PRO A 290 37.71 30.12 4.17
CA PRO A 290 38.57 28.97 3.88
C PRO A 290 38.70 28.01 5.07
N GLY A 291 38.73 26.70 4.81
CA GLY A 291 38.87 25.65 5.84
C GLY A 291 37.68 25.49 6.78
N THR A 292 36.54 26.14 6.53
CA THR A 292 35.35 26.07 7.39
C THR A 292 34.36 25.00 6.91
N LEU A 293 33.73 24.31 7.86
CA LEU A 293 32.67 23.33 7.61
C LEU A 293 31.32 24.02 7.40
N ALA A 294 30.64 23.69 6.31
CA ALA A 294 29.21 23.90 6.10
C ALA A 294 28.49 22.55 6.14
N ARG A 295 27.28 22.52 6.72
CA ARG A 295 26.51 21.30 6.93
C ARG A 295 25.04 21.50 6.55
N ALA A 296 24.50 20.51 5.86
CA ALA A 296 23.06 20.32 5.72
C ALA A 296 22.67 18.99 6.37
N THR A 297 21.53 18.96 7.06
CA THR A 297 20.99 17.74 7.69
C THR A 297 19.68 17.39 7.01
N LEU A 298 19.63 16.23 6.37
CA LEU A 298 18.41 15.65 5.81
C LEU A 298 17.78 14.71 6.83
N THR A 299 16.47 14.82 7.03
CA THR A 299 15.68 13.93 7.88
C THR A 299 14.57 13.29 7.05
N ILE A 300 14.44 11.96 7.13
CA ILE A 300 13.40 11.17 6.50
C ILE A 300 12.79 10.27 7.58
N GLY A 301 11.50 10.39 7.87
CA GLY A 301 10.85 9.46 8.80
C GLY A 301 11.41 9.47 10.23
N GLY A 302 12.09 10.56 10.63
CA GLY A 302 12.82 10.64 11.90
C GLY A 302 14.28 10.16 11.86
N VAL A 303 14.73 9.54 10.77
CA VAL A 303 16.14 9.16 10.55
C VAL A 303 16.88 10.28 9.83
N SER A 304 18.05 10.67 10.33
CA SER A 304 18.81 11.82 9.82
C SER A 304 20.23 11.48 9.37
N ALA A 305 20.70 12.17 8.34
CA ALA A 305 22.10 12.17 7.92
C ALA A 305 22.59 13.57 7.59
N ASN A 306 23.88 13.82 7.81
CA ASN A 306 24.54 15.09 7.47
C ASN A 306 25.22 14.98 6.10
N PHE A 307 25.13 16.05 5.32
CA PHE A 307 26.02 16.32 4.21
C PHE A 307 27.00 17.42 4.62
N ASP A 308 28.27 17.03 4.79
CA ASP A 308 29.35 17.86 5.30
C ASP A 308 30.27 18.33 4.17
N VAL A 309 30.46 19.65 4.07
CA VAL A 309 31.30 20.29 3.06
C VAL A 309 32.33 21.18 3.73
N THR A 310 33.62 20.86 3.55
CA THR A 310 34.73 21.68 4.05
C THR A 310 35.34 22.49 2.92
N THR A 311 35.34 23.82 3.08
CA THR A 311 35.93 24.75 2.12
C THR A 311 37.45 24.55 2.01
N ALA A 312 38.02 24.72 0.82
CA ALA A 312 39.45 24.70 0.60
C ALA A 312 40.18 25.65 1.56
N SER A 313 41.35 25.22 2.06
CA SER A 313 42.21 26.10 2.85
C SER A 313 42.78 27.21 1.95
N ALA A 314 43.05 28.38 2.52
CA ALA A 314 43.79 29.40 1.80
C ALA A 314 45.14 28.82 1.39
N ALA A 315 45.54 28.97 0.13
CA ALA A 315 46.88 28.60 -0.30
C ALA A 315 47.86 29.39 0.58
N GLY A 316 48.58 28.70 1.46
CA GLY A 316 49.66 29.33 2.22
C GLY A 316 50.58 29.97 1.19
N SER A 317 50.86 31.26 1.33
CA SER A 317 51.85 31.95 0.51
C SER A 317 53.16 31.18 0.62
N ALA A 318 53.42 30.27 -0.32
CA ALA A 318 54.73 29.70 -0.51
C ALA A 318 55.60 30.91 -0.81
N LYS A 319 56.40 31.33 0.18
CA LYS A 319 57.50 32.25 -0.08
C LYS A 319 58.29 31.60 -1.21
N ARG A 320 58.17 32.15 -2.43
CA ARG A 320 59.21 31.97 -3.43
C ARG A 320 60.45 32.54 -2.75
N ASN A 321 61.32 31.66 -2.25
CA ASN A 321 62.68 32.04 -1.94
C ASN A 321 63.33 32.35 -3.29
N ASP A 322 63.27 33.60 -3.71
CA ASP A 322 64.09 34.14 -4.78
C ASP A 322 65.53 34.31 -4.27
N PHE A 323 66.21 33.19 -4.07
CA PHE A 323 67.67 33.26 -3.92
C PHE A 323 68.30 33.35 -5.31
N SER A 324 68.41 34.58 -5.83
CA SER A 324 69.40 34.92 -6.84
C SER A 324 70.75 35.13 -6.15
N GLY A 325 71.67 34.19 -6.33
CA GLY A 325 73.09 34.31 -6.06
C GLY A 325 73.87 33.87 -7.29
#